data_AF-A0A941AMM8-F1
#
_entry.id   AF-A0A941AMM8-F1
#
_cell.length_a   1.000
_cell.length_b   1.000
_cell.length_c   1.000
_cell.angle_alpha   90.00
_cell.angle_beta   90.00
_cell.angle_gamma   90.00
#
_symmetry.space_group_name_H-M   'P 1'
#
loop_
_entity.id
_entity.type
_entity.pdbx_description
1 polymer ?
#
loop_
_entity_poly.entity_id
_entity_poly.type
_entity_poly.pdbx_seq_one_letter_code
_entity_poly.pdbx_strand_id
1 'polypeptide(L)'
;MPYGFHLELHVNGKRGVDLLHDPLLNKGTAFTEKERDSLGLRGLLPSRVSTQDQQVDRVLENIRRKTSDIEKYIYLVALQDRQENLFYRVVMDNLDEMMPIIYTPTVGQGCIEFGHIFRRPRGLYISFRDRGRIREILTNWPYRDVRVLVVTDGERILGLGDLGANACPSCWIAVRTTRRC
;
A
#
# COMPACT_ATOMS: atom_id res chain seq x y z
N MET A 1 21.19 8.38 10.85
CA MET A 1 21.01 9.77 10.38
C MET A 1 19.53 10.03 10.15
N PRO A 2 19.01 11.22 10.50
CA PRO A 2 17.81 11.33 11.31
C PRO A 2 16.52 11.35 10.48
N TYR A 3 15.57 10.50 10.88
CA TYR A 3 14.19 10.36 10.41
C TYR A 3 13.29 11.56 10.81
N GLY A 4 13.79 12.79 10.66
CA GLY A 4 13.15 14.01 11.17
C GLY A 4 12.40 14.88 10.15
N PHE A 5 12.41 14.52 8.86
CA PHE A 5 12.00 15.46 7.79
C PHE A 5 10.56 15.31 7.25
N HIS A 6 9.74 14.39 7.78
CA HIS A 6 8.43 14.11 7.18
C HIS A 6 7.20 14.25 8.08
N LEU A 7 7.34 14.54 9.38
CA LEU A 7 6.16 14.67 10.24
C LEU A 7 5.47 16.04 10.15
N GLU A 8 6.19 17.10 9.77
CA GLU A 8 5.63 18.47 9.75
C GLU A 8 4.87 18.82 8.47
N LEU A 9 5.02 18.07 7.39
CA LEU A 9 4.56 18.55 6.07
C LEU A 9 3.14 18.11 5.65
N HIS A 10 2.47 17.14 6.29
CA HIS A 10 1.12 16.73 5.85
C HIS A 10 0.21 16.13 6.94
N VAL A 11 0.08 16.74 8.13
CA VAL A 11 -1.22 16.60 8.83
C VAL A 11 -2.18 17.49 8.07
N ASN A 12 -2.79 16.95 7.02
CA ASN A 12 -3.65 17.68 6.09
C ASN A 12 -5.01 18.02 6.73
N GLY A 13 -5.00 18.60 7.93
CA GLY A 13 -6.16 18.82 8.80
C GLY A 13 -6.83 17.54 9.34
N LYS A 14 -6.42 16.35 8.88
CA LYS A 14 -7.06 15.07 9.23
C LYS A 14 -6.86 14.74 10.71
N ARG A 15 -7.95 14.33 11.37
CA ARG A 15 -7.99 13.93 12.79
C ARG A 15 -8.95 12.75 12.95
N GLY A 16 -8.92 12.09 14.09
CA GLY A 16 -9.83 10.99 14.41
C GLY A 16 -9.75 9.86 13.37
N VAL A 17 -10.93 9.37 12.97
CA VAL A 17 -11.09 8.24 12.05
C VAL A 17 -10.53 8.54 10.66
N ASP A 18 -10.64 9.78 10.17
CA ASP A 18 -10.13 10.17 8.85
C ASP A 18 -8.61 10.03 8.73
N LEU A 19 -7.90 10.28 9.84
CA LEU A 19 -6.46 10.06 9.92
C LEU A 19 -6.11 8.57 9.94
N LEU A 20 -6.90 7.75 10.64
CA LEU A 20 -6.71 6.29 10.66
C LEU A 20 -6.99 5.63 9.30
N HIS A 21 -7.82 6.25 8.45
CA HIS A 21 -8.09 5.78 7.09
C HIS A 21 -7.08 6.23 6.04
N ASP A 22 -6.17 7.15 6.40
CA ASP A 22 -5.07 7.59 5.56
C ASP A 22 -3.84 6.69 5.75
N PRO A 23 -3.49 5.83 4.76
CA PRO A 23 -2.41 4.86 4.93
C PRO A 23 -1.03 5.51 5.09
N LEU A 24 -0.84 6.75 4.62
CA LEU A 24 0.42 7.47 4.73
C LEU A 24 0.65 8.05 6.13
N LEU A 25 -0.44 8.43 6.81
CA LEU A 25 -0.40 9.08 8.12
C LEU A 25 -0.64 8.10 9.28
N ASN A 26 -1.38 7.02 9.03
CA ASN A 26 -1.71 6.05 10.04
C ASN A 26 -0.44 5.40 10.62
N LYS A 27 -0.33 5.40 11.96
CA LYS A 27 0.69 4.69 12.73
C LYS A 27 0.11 3.50 13.53
N GLY A 28 -1.19 3.27 13.41
CA GLY A 28 -1.91 2.23 14.16
C GLY A 28 -1.65 2.35 15.66
N THR A 29 -1.27 1.25 16.29
CA THR A 29 -0.97 1.21 17.73
C THR A 29 0.32 1.96 18.14
N ALA A 30 1.09 2.48 17.18
CA ALA A 30 2.33 3.20 17.44
C ALA A 30 2.15 4.71 17.65
N PHE A 31 0.93 5.24 17.56
CA PHE A 31 0.65 6.59 18.06
C PHE A 31 0.89 6.64 19.58
N THR A 32 1.72 7.58 20.00
CA THR A 32 1.99 7.89 21.41
C THR A 32 0.73 8.46 22.08
N GLU A 33 0.65 8.42 23.41
CA GLU A 33 -0.49 8.99 24.15
C GLU A 33 -0.70 10.48 23.82
N LYS A 34 0.39 11.25 23.73
CA LYS A 34 0.34 12.67 23.35
C LYS A 34 -0.23 12.87 21.94
N GLU A 35 0.17 12.05 20.97
CA GLU A 35 -0.38 12.10 19.61
C GLU A 35 -1.86 11.68 19.60
N ARG A 36 -2.26 10.71 20.42
CA ARG A 36 -3.65 10.27 20.50
C ARG A 36 -4.55 11.38 21.04
N ASP A 37 -4.10 12.10 22.05
CA ASP A 37 -4.83 13.24 22.61
C ASP A 37 -4.90 14.40 21.58
N SER A 38 -3.77 14.75 20.96
CA SER A 38 -3.71 15.86 20.01
C SER A 38 -4.41 15.59 18.68
N LEU A 39 -4.48 14.33 18.23
CA LEU A 39 -5.10 13.94 16.96
C LEU A 39 -6.54 13.42 17.12
N GLY A 40 -7.08 13.38 18.35
CA GLY A 40 -8.44 12.91 18.61
C GLY A 40 -8.62 11.40 18.40
N LEU A 41 -7.59 10.61 18.74
CA LEU A 41 -7.56 9.15 18.56
C LEU A 41 -7.84 8.38 19.86
N ARG A 42 -7.96 9.09 20.99
CA ARG A 42 -8.24 8.46 22.29
C ARG A 42 -9.58 7.73 22.24
N GLY A 43 -9.59 6.46 22.65
CA GLY A 43 -10.76 5.58 22.57
C GLY A 43 -10.95 4.88 21.21
N LEU A 44 -10.25 5.30 20.14
CA LEU A 44 -10.31 4.65 18.83
C LEU A 44 -9.27 3.54 18.64
N LEU A 45 -8.27 3.48 19.53
CA LEU A 45 -7.18 2.52 19.49
C LEU A 45 -7.05 1.81 20.86
N PRO A 46 -6.59 0.55 20.90
CA PRO A 46 -6.26 -0.13 22.15
C PRO A 46 -5.30 0.70 23.01
N SER A 47 -5.49 0.70 24.33
CA SER A 47 -4.72 1.55 25.26
C SER A 47 -3.21 1.35 25.17
N ARG A 48 -2.75 0.12 24.92
CA ARG A 48 -1.31 -0.17 24.80
C ARG A 48 -0.71 0.50 23.56
N VAL A 49 0.29 1.35 23.78
CA VAL A 49 1.18 1.86 22.71
C VAL A 49 2.20 0.77 22.36
N SER A 50 2.37 0.50 21.07
CA SER A 50 3.38 -0.44 20.56
C SER A 50 4.51 0.30 19.86
N THR A 51 5.74 -0.19 19.94
CA THR A 51 6.82 0.32 19.08
C THR A 51 6.62 -0.13 17.64
N GLN A 52 7.29 0.53 16.70
CA GLN A 52 7.25 0.11 15.29
C GLN A 52 7.83 -1.30 15.12
N ASP A 53 8.90 -1.65 15.84
CA ASP A 53 9.48 -3.01 15.81
C ASP A 53 8.48 -4.07 16.31
N GLN A 54 7.74 -3.79 17.39
CA GLN A 54 6.66 -4.68 17.85
C GLN A 54 5.50 -4.81 16.84
N GLN A 55 5.28 -3.80 15.99
CA GLN A 55 4.34 -3.91 14.88
C GLN A 55 4.90 -4.81 13.77
N VAL A 56 6.19 -4.67 13.45
CA VAL A 56 6.88 -5.52 12.47
C VAL A 56 6.84 -6.99 12.90
N ASP A 57 7.18 -7.29 14.16
CA ASP A 57 7.17 -8.66 14.67
C ASP A 57 5.80 -9.34 14.52
N ARG A 58 4.72 -8.63 14.91
CA ARG A 58 3.35 -9.12 14.75
C ARG A 58 2.96 -9.32 13.29
N VAL A 59 3.43 -8.45 12.40
CA VAL A 59 3.17 -8.58 10.97
C VAL A 59 3.87 -9.83 10.43
N LEU A 60 5.15 -10.02 10.74
CA LEU A 60 5.93 -11.19 10.31
C LEU A 60 5.32 -12.49 10.84
N GLU A 61 4.93 -12.52 12.12
CA GLU A 61 4.26 -13.67 12.71
C GLU A 61 2.97 -14.03 11.96
N ASN A 62 2.14 -13.03 11.63
CA ASN A 62 0.89 -13.25 10.89
C ASN A 62 1.12 -13.72 9.45
N ILE A 63 2.14 -13.18 8.77
CA ILE A 63 2.51 -13.57 7.40
C ILE A 63 3.03 -15.00 7.37
N ARG A 64 3.95 -15.35 8.29
CA ARG A 64 4.57 -16.68 8.36
C ARG A 64 3.59 -17.78 8.75
N ARG A 65 2.47 -17.43 9.39
CA ARG A 65 1.34 -18.35 9.67
C ARG A 65 0.46 -18.64 8.45
N LYS A 66 0.56 -17.89 7.35
CA LYS A 66 -0.23 -18.13 6.13
C LYS A 66 0.33 -19.33 5.37
N THR A 67 -0.57 -20.15 4.84
CA THR A 67 -0.22 -21.44 4.24
C THR A 67 0.08 -21.33 2.75
N SER A 68 -0.39 -20.27 2.10
CA SER A 68 -0.14 -20.01 0.69
C SER A 68 0.46 -18.63 0.45
N ASP A 69 1.23 -18.48 -0.62
CA ASP A 69 1.85 -17.20 -0.96
C ASP A 69 0.82 -16.15 -1.40
N ILE A 70 -0.28 -16.57 -2.02
CA ILE A 70 -1.39 -15.67 -2.36
C ILE A 70 -2.05 -15.09 -1.11
N GLU A 71 -2.21 -15.86 -0.03
CA GLU A 71 -2.70 -15.34 1.24
C GLU A 71 -1.71 -14.33 1.86
N LYS A 72 -0.41 -14.58 1.76
CA LYS A 72 0.64 -13.63 2.20
C LYS A 72 0.57 -12.34 1.39
N TYR A 73 0.43 -12.45 0.07
CA TYR A 73 0.25 -11.32 -0.83
C TYR A 73 -0.98 -10.48 -0.46
N ILE A 74 -2.13 -11.13 -0.29
CA ILE A 74 -3.39 -10.50 0.12
C ILE A 74 -3.22 -9.80 1.48
N TYR A 75 -2.48 -10.40 2.41
CA TYR A 75 -2.20 -9.80 3.72
C TYR A 75 -1.31 -8.55 3.59
N LEU A 76 -0.25 -8.61 2.78
CA LEU A 76 0.66 -7.50 2.54
C LEU A 76 -0.02 -6.32 1.83
N VAL A 77 -0.88 -6.60 0.86
CA VAL A 77 -1.71 -5.55 0.21
C VAL A 77 -2.63 -4.89 1.21
N ALA A 78 -3.31 -5.65 2.08
CA ALA A 78 -4.13 -5.09 3.16
C ALA A 78 -3.31 -4.26 4.16
N LEU A 79 -2.08 -4.68 4.47
CA LEU A 79 -1.19 -3.91 5.32
C LEU A 79 -0.84 -2.58 4.66
N GLN A 80 -0.50 -2.59 3.37
CA GLN A 80 -0.23 -1.40 2.60
C GLN A 80 -1.46 -0.46 2.56
N ASP A 81 -2.69 -1.00 2.52
CA ASP A 81 -3.96 -0.25 2.51
C ASP A 81 -4.29 0.40 3.84
N ARG A 82 -3.69 -0.09 4.92
CA ARG A 82 -3.93 0.40 6.27
C ARG A 82 -2.81 1.30 6.76
N GLN A 83 -1.55 0.92 6.49
CA GLN A 83 -0.37 1.50 7.10
C GLN A 83 0.85 1.36 6.17
N GLU A 84 0.98 2.30 5.24
CA GLU A 84 1.96 2.25 4.16
C GLU A 84 3.41 2.26 4.67
N ASN A 85 3.69 3.08 5.68
CA ASN A 85 5.04 3.15 6.28
C ASN A 85 5.45 1.83 6.94
N LEU A 86 4.51 1.13 7.58
CA LEU A 86 4.79 -0.16 8.20
C LEU A 86 4.98 -1.25 7.14
N PHE A 87 4.18 -1.23 6.07
CA PHE A 87 4.38 -2.11 4.92
C PHE A 87 5.81 -2.00 4.37
N TYR A 88 6.28 -0.79 4.08
CA TYR A 88 7.65 -0.60 3.56
C TYR A 88 8.72 -1.03 4.54
N ARG A 89 8.52 -0.77 5.84
CA ARG A 89 9.45 -1.23 6.87
C ARG A 89 9.60 -2.75 6.84
N VAL A 90 8.48 -3.48 6.85
CA VAL A 90 8.47 -4.95 6.81
C VAL A 90 9.17 -5.47 5.55
N VAL A 91 8.85 -4.91 4.39
CA VAL A 91 9.43 -5.32 3.10
C VAL A 91 10.94 -5.05 3.05
N MET A 92 11.38 -3.85 3.44
CA MET A 92 12.81 -3.49 3.35
C MET A 92 13.66 -4.27 4.37
N ASP A 93 13.14 -4.52 5.57
CA ASP A 93 13.87 -5.26 6.60
C ASP A 93 13.94 -6.77 6.29
N ASN A 94 13.08 -7.29 5.41
CA ASN A 94 12.96 -8.73 5.10
C ASN A 94 12.89 -8.97 3.58
N LEU A 95 13.74 -8.28 2.82
CA LEU A 95 13.61 -8.19 1.36
C LEU A 95 13.60 -9.57 0.69
N ASP A 96 14.51 -10.46 1.09
CA ASP A 96 14.62 -11.81 0.50
C ASP A 96 13.36 -12.66 0.71
N GLU A 97 12.71 -12.54 1.88
CA GLU A 97 11.46 -13.25 2.19
C GLU A 97 10.25 -12.60 1.51
N MET A 98 10.24 -11.28 1.36
CA MET A 98 9.08 -10.52 0.89
C MET A 98 9.04 -10.35 -0.63
N MET A 99 10.19 -10.26 -1.31
CA MET A 99 10.26 -10.08 -2.78
C MET A 99 9.50 -11.13 -3.59
N PRO A 100 9.62 -12.45 -3.35
CA PRO A 100 8.87 -13.44 -4.12
C PRO A 100 7.35 -13.34 -3.91
N ILE A 101 6.91 -12.77 -2.78
CA ILE A 101 5.49 -12.59 -2.44
C ILE A 101 4.91 -11.33 -3.10
N ILE A 102 5.63 -10.20 -3.03
CA ILE A 102 5.14 -8.92 -3.58
C ILE A 102 5.48 -8.74 -5.06
N TYR A 103 6.30 -9.61 -5.64
CA TYR A 103 6.65 -9.58 -7.05
C TYR A 103 6.48 -10.97 -7.67
N THR A 104 7.27 -11.32 -8.67
CA THR A 104 7.23 -12.63 -9.30
C THR A 104 7.67 -13.74 -8.35
N PRO A 105 6.98 -14.89 -8.30
CA PRO A 105 5.85 -15.28 -9.16
C PRO A 105 4.46 -14.88 -8.62
N THR A 106 4.31 -14.58 -7.33
CA THR A 106 3.00 -14.46 -6.66
C THR A 106 2.15 -13.30 -7.16
N VAL A 107 2.75 -12.17 -7.58
CA VAL A 107 2.01 -11.06 -8.20
C VAL A 107 1.25 -11.50 -9.45
N GLY A 108 1.78 -12.48 -10.18
CA GLY A 108 1.12 -13.04 -11.36
C GLY A 108 -0.19 -13.71 -11.00
N GLN A 109 -0.17 -14.55 -9.95
CA GLN A 109 -1.39 -15.13 -9.38
C GLN A 109 -2.35 -14.04 -8.86
N GLY A 110 -1.82 -13.01 -8.20
CA GLY A 110 -2.60 -11.85 -7.78
C GLY A 110 -3.27 -11.10 -8.94
N CYS A 111 -2.64 -11.07 -10.13
CA CYS A 111 -3.26 -10.53 -11.34
C CYS A 111 -4.37 -11.46 -11.85
N ILE A 112 -4.16 -12.77 -11.91
CA ILE A 112 -5.19 -13.73 -12.34
C ILE A 112 -6.45 -13.61 -11.46
N GLU A 113 -6.25 -13.55 -10.14
CA GLU A 113 -7.31 -13.51 -9.14
C GLU A 113 -7.80 -12.09 -8.83
N PHE A 114 -7.27 -11.05 -9.51
CA PHE A 114 -7.44 -9.64 -9.10
C PHE A 114 -8.89 -9.23 -8.91
N GLY A 115 -9.79 -9.63 -9.81
CA GLY A 115 -11.21 -9.33 -9.70
C GLY A 115 -11.85 -9.84 -8.41
N HIS A 116 -11.38 -10.97 -7.87
CA HIS A 116 -11.86 -11.55 -6.61
C HIS A 116 -11.21 -10.94 -5.38
N ILE A 117 -9.95 -10.51 -5.48
CA ILE A 117 -9.17 -9.96 -4.36
C ILE A 117 -9.14 -8.43 -4.34
N PHE A 118 -9.89 -7.77 -5.23
CA PHE A 118 -10.00 -6.32 -5.30
C PHE A 118 -10.52 -5.75 -3.97
N ARG A 119 -9.84 -4.73 -3.43
CA ARG A 119 -10.18 -4.12 -2.14
C ARG A 119 -10.24 -2.61 -2.20
N ARG A 120 -9.13 -1.98 -2.58
CA ARG A 120 -9.01 -0.52 -2.64
C ARG A 120 -8.35 -0.12 -3.96
N PRO A 121 -8.86 0.90 -4.66
CA PRO A 121 -8.21 1.38 -5.88
C PRO A 121 -6.86 2.04 -5.54
N ARG A 122 -5.78 1.61 -6.21
CA ARG A 122 -4.41 2.11 -6.03
C ARG A 122 -3.80 2.73 -7.30
N GLY A 123 -4.63 2.95 -8.31
CA GLY A 123 -4.23 3.57 -9.56
C GLY A 123 -5.44 4.13 -10.30
N LEU A 124 -5.21 4.56 -11.54
CA LEU A 124 -6.25 5.00 -12.45
C LEU A 124 -6.47 3.92 -13.51
N TYR A 125 -7.73 3.75 -13.91
CA TYR A 125 -8.13 2.92 -15.04
C TYR A 125 -8.62 3.87 -16.13
N ILE A 126 -8.02 3.79 -17.31
CA ILE A 126 -8.39 4.61 -18.48
C ILE A 126 -8.71 3.64 -19.60
N SER A 127 -9.95 3.70 -20.10
CA SER A 127 -10.42 2.84 -21.17
C SER A 127 -10.42 3.58 -22.51
N PHE A 128 -10.59 2.83 -23.61
CA PHE A 128 -10.81 3.44 -24.92
C PHE A 128 -12.01 4.40 -24.97
N ARG A 129 -13.03 4.18 -24.10
CA ARG A 129 -14.24 5.03 -24.01
C ARG A 129 -13.97 6.41 -23.40
N ASP A 130 -12.78 6.60 -22.85
CA ASP A 130 -12.34 7.84 -22.21
C ASP A 130 -11.56 8.75 -23.16
N ARG A 131 -11.50 8.39 -24.45
CA ARG A 131 -10.89 9.21 -25.51
C ARG A 131 -11.47 10.63 -25.47
N GLY A 132 -10.59 11.62 -25.35
CA GLY A 132 -10.95 13.04 -25.22
C GLY A 132 -11.13 13.52 -23.77
N ARG A 133 -11.22 12.62 -22.78
CA ARG A 133 -11.44 12.96 -21.35
C ARG A 133 -10.28 12.59 -20.42
N ILE A 134 -9.13 12.18 -20.99
CA ILE A 134 -7.97 11.72 -20.20
C ILE A 134 -7.52 12.78 -19.17
N ARG A 135 -7.47 14.06 -19.57
CA ARG A 135 -7.06 15.14 -18.66
C ARG A 135 -7.97 15.23 -17.44
N GLU A 136 -9.28 15.14 -17.63
CA GLU A 136 -10.28 15.17 -16.55
C GLU A 136 -10.06 13.99 -15.59
N ILE A 137 -9.84 12.78 -16.13
CA ILE A 137 -9.57 11.59 -15.32
C ILE A 137 -8.31 11.76 -14.48
N LEU A 138 -7.24 12.30 -15.05
CA LEU A 138 -6.00 12.56 -14.32
C LEU A 138 -6.19 13.56 -13.17
N THR A 139 -7.13 14.51 -13.29
CA THR A 139 -7.40 15.47 -12.21
C THR A 139 -8.05 14.85 -10.97
N ASN A 140 -8.67 13.67 -11.10
CA ASN A 140 -9.25 12.91 -9.98
C ASN A 140 -8.18 12.30 -9.06
N TRP A 141 -6.92 12.20 -9.51
CA TRP A 141 -5.85 11.69 -8.66
C TRP A 141 -5.56 12.65 -7.50
N PRO A 142 -5.52 12.18 -6.25
CA PRO A 142 -5.44 13.05 -5.08
C PRO A 142 -4.09 13.76 -4.92
N TYR A 143 -3.03 13.25 -5.56
CA TYR A 143 -1.68 13.80 -5.47
C TYR A 143 -1.35 14.66 -6.69
N ARG A 144 -0.87 15.88 -6.47
CA ARG A 144 -0.51 16.81 -7.56
C ARG A 144 0.93 16.65 -8.05
N ASP A 145 1.86 16.30 -7.16
CA ASP A 145 3.28 16.09 -7.50
C ASP A 145 3.56 14.63 -7.88
N VAL A 146 3.11 14.22 -9.08
CA VAL A 146 3.39 12.89 -9.64
C VAL A 146 4.64 12.95 -10.51
N ARG A 147 5.66 12.16 -10.16
CA ARG A 147 6.97 12.13 -10.85
C ARG A 147 7.20 10.89 -11.71
N VAL A 148 6.50 9.80 -11.42
CA VAL A 148 6.68 8.51 -12.06
C VAL A 148 5.30 7.92 -12.34
N LEU A 149 5.11 7.44 -13.56
CA LEU A 149 3.95 6.69 -13.99
C LEU A 149 4.43 5.35 -14.53
N VAL A 150 3.78 4.27 -14.10
CA VAL A 150 3.92 2.94 -14.72
C VAL A 150 2.56 2.59 -15.29
N VAL A 151 2.54 2.28 -16.59
CA VAL A 151 1.32 2.05 -17.35
C VAL A 151 1.43 0.67 -18.00
N THR A 152 0.32 -0.06 -18.01
CA THR A 152 0.16 -1.33 -18.73
C THR A 152 -1.23 -1.35 -19.37
N ASP A 153 -1.33 -1.92 -20.56
CA ASP A 153 -2.60 -2.32 -21.17
C ASP A 153 -3.04 -3.72 -20.72
N GLY A 154 -2.13 -4.47 -20.07
CA GLY A 154 -2.37 -5.81 -19.56
C GLY A 154 -2.28 -6.92 -20.60
N GLU A 155 -1.89 -6.60 -21.85
CA GLU A 155 -1.89 -7.57 -22.97
C GLU A 155 -0.82 -8.66 -22.80
N ARG A 156 0.27 -8.35 -22.10
CA ARG A 156 1.39 -9.28 -21.90
C ARG A 156 1.98 -9.24 -20.51
N ILE A 157 1.26 -9.85 -19.56
CA ILE A 157 1.80 -10.10 -18.23
C ILE A 157 2.79 -11.26 -18.29
N LEU A 158 3.94 -11.08 -17.64
CA LEU A 158 5.10 -11.96 -17.75
C LEU A 158 4.72 -13.42 -17.46
N GLY A 159 4.76 -14.26 -18.51
CA GLY A 159 4.44 -15.69 -18.43
C GLY A 159 2.95 -16.03 -18.32
N LEU A 160 2.06 -15.03 -18.31
CA LEU A 160 0.61 -15.20 -18.11
C LEU A 160 -0.25 -14.75 -19.30
N GLY A 161 0.31 -13.96 -20.22
CA GLY A 161 -0.42 -13.47 -21.39
C GLY A 161 -1.33 -12.29 -21.05
N ASP A 162 -2.47 -12.21 -21.74
CA ASP A 162 -3.42 -11.10 -21.61
C ASP A 162 -4.31 -11.26 -20.37
N LEU A 163 -4.21 -10.30 -19.45
CA LEU A 163 -5.05 -10.19 -18.26
C LEU A 163 -5.89 -8.90 -18.26
N GLY A 164 -5.80 -8.06 -19.30
CA GLY A 164 -6.50 -6.78 -19.40
C GLY A 164 -6.42 -5.93 -18.13
N ALA A 165 -7.57 -5.46 -17.64
CA ALA A 165 -7.64 -4.62 -16.43
C ALA A 165 -7.12 -5.32 -15.15
N ASN A 166 -7.09 -6.65 -15.14
CA ASN A 166 -6.59 -7.42 -13.99
C ASN A 166 -5.07 -7.36 -13.83
N ALA A 167 -4.35 -6.87 -14.84
CA ALA A 167 -2.91 -6.59 -14.78
C ALA A 167 -2.53 -5.46 -13.82
N CYS A 168 -3.49 -4.66 -13.35
CA CYS A 168 -3.23 -3.45 -12.57
C CYS A 168 -2.26 -3.63 -11.38
N PRO A 169 -2.31 -4.73 -10.60
CA PRO A 169 -1.36 -4.96 -9.51
C PRO A 169 0.11 -4.96 -9.95
N SER A 170 0.43 -5.41 -11.16
CA SER A 170 1.80 -5.44 -11.67
C SER A 170 2.43 -4.04 -11.73
N CYS A 171 1.66 -3.01 -12.07
CA CYS A 171 2.12 -1.62 -12.08
C CYS A 171 2.28 -1.04 -10.67
N TRP A 172 1.44 -1.44 -9.72
CA TRP A 172 1.43 -0.87 -8.36
C TRP A 172 2.73 -1.12 -7.61
N ILE A 173 3.29 -2.31 -7.79
CA ILE A 173 4.57 -2.67 -7.17
C ILE A 173 5.72 -1.92 -7.86
N ALA A 174 5.74 -1.89 -9.20
CA ALA A 174 6.81 -1.27 -9.97
C ALA A 174 7.07 0.21 -9.64
N VAL A 175 6.03 1.03 -9.45
CA VAL A 175 6.16 2.49 -9.17
C VAL A 175 6.91 2.79 -7.87
N ARG A 176 6.76 1.93 -6.85
CA ARG A 176 7.22 2.25 -5.50
C ARG A 176 8.47 1.49 -5.09
N THR A 177 8.84 0.40 -5.79
CA THR A 177 10.18 -0.19 -5.69
C THR A 177 11.24 0.80 -6.19
N THR A 178 10.96 1.57 -7.25
CA THR A 178 11.91 2.55 -7.84
C THR A 178 12.23 3.76 -6.95
N ARG A 179 11.43 4.04 -5.91
CA ARG A 179 11.67 5.17 -5.00
C ARG A 179 12.46 4.79 -3.74
N ARG A 180 12.67 3.51 -3.47
CA ARG A 180 13.24 3.04 -2.19
C ARG A 180 14.27 1.92 -2.30
N CYS A 181 14.35 1.22 -3.44
CA CYS A 181 15.52 0.45 -3.84
C CYS A 181 16.48 1.35 -4.60
#